data_AF-A0A2A9DX26-F1
#
_entry.id   AF-A0A2A9DX26-F1
#
_cell.length_a   1.000
_cell.length_b   1.000
_cell.length_c   1.000
_cell.angle_alpha   90.00
_cell.angle_beta   90.00
_cell.angle_gamma   90.00
#
_symmetry.space_group_name_H-M   'P 1'
#
loop_
_entity.id
_entity.type
_entity.pdbx_description
1 polymer ?
#
loop_
_entity_poly.entity_id
_entity_poly.type
_entity_poly.pdbx_seq_one_letter_code
_entity_poly.pdbx_strand_id
1 'polypeptide(L)'
;MAEFNVRWARTADVPMIEKLIEPLVQERILLGKDRVVFYEAVQEFRIAETHDGEVIGCGALHVMWEDLGEVRTLAVAQPWLSKGVGHALLDSLQNDARELGLKKLFCLTFEVDFFTRHGYAPIGEDIVDPEVYAELVRSTDEGVAEFLDLARVKPNTLGNTRMLRIL
;
A
#
# COMPACT_ATOMS: atom_id res chain seq x y z
N MET A 1 -25.51 -7.71 -3.97
CA MET A 1 -24.12 -7.22 -3.99
C MET A 1 -23.26 -8.39 -4.42
N ALA A 2 -22.22 -8.19 -5.21
CA ALA A 2 -21.34 -9.30 -5.56
C ALA A 2 -20.66 -9.76 -4.26
N GLU A 3 -20.91 -11.00 -3.83
CA GLU A 3 -20.37 -11.54 -2.59
C GLU A 3 -18.88 -11.85 -2.79
N PHE A 4 -18.03 -11.13 -2.06
CA PHE A 4 -16.60 -11.38 -1.97
C PHE A 4 -16.18 -11.32 -0.51
N ASN A 5 -15.05 -11.93 -0.19
CA ASN A 5 -14.46 -11.92 1.14
C ASN A 5 -13.04 -11.35 1.10
N VAL A 6 -12.65 -10.61 2.14
CA VAL A 6 -11.28 -10.13 2.32
C VAL A 6 -10.58 -11.02 3.35
N ARG A 7 -9.41 -11.56 2.98
CA ARG A 7 -8.61 -12.40 3.87
C ARG A 7 -7.13 -12.13 3.73
N TRP A 8 -6.34 -12.62 4.68
CA TRP A 8 -4.88 -12.67 4.55
C TRP A 8 -4.46 -13.48 3.32
N ALA A 9 -3.45 -13.00 2.63
CA ALA A 9 -2.81 -13.73 1.53
C ALA A 9 -2.04 -14.94 2.07
N ARG A 10 -1.92 -15.95 1.21
CA ARG A 10 -1.11 -17.15 1.39
C ARG A 10 -0.08 -17.20 0.27
N THR A 11 0.97 -18.00 0.44
CA THR A 11 2.00 -18.17 -0.60
C THR A 11 1.41 -18.63 -1.94
N ALA A 12 0.36 -19.44 -1.92
CA ALA A 12 -0.37 -19.87 -3.12
C ALA A 12 -1.04 -18.71 -3.89
N ASP A 13 -1.30 -17.56 -3.25
CA ASP A 13 -1.93 -16.40 -3.87
C ASP A 13 -0.93 -15.52 -4.64
N VAL A 14 0.38 -15.66 -4.40
CA VAL A 14 1.40 -14.79 -5.00
C VAL A 14 1.35 -14.78 -6.54
N PRO A 15 1.26 -15.92 -7.25
CA PRO A 15 1.11 -15.90 -8.71
C PRO A 15 -0.16 -15.18 -9.20
N MET A 16 -1.24 -15.20 -8.39
CA MET A 16 -2.49 -14.53 -8.71
C MET A 16 -2.40 -13.02 -8.46
N ILE A 17 -1.73 -12.61 -7.39
CA ILE A 17 -1.42 -11.20 -7.10
C ILE A 17 -0.57 -10.60 -8.24
N GLU A 18 0.49 -11.29 -8.66
CA GLU A 18 1.34 -10.84 -9.78
C GLU A 18 0.50 -10.64 -11.06
N LYS A 19 -0.33 -11.63 -11.41
CA LYS A 19 -1.20 -11.55 -12.59
C LYS A 19 -2.20 -10.40 -12.50
N LEU A 20 -2.72 -10.13 -11.30
CA LEU A 20 -3.68 -9.05 -11.06
C LEU A 20 -3.04 -7.66 -11.26
N ILE A 21 -1.80 -7.47 -10.81
CA ILE A 21 -1.13 -6.16 -10.87
C ILE A 21 -0.36 -5.93 -12.17
N GLU A 22 -0.07 -6.98 -12.95
CA GLU A 22 0.71 -6.88 -14.19
C GLU A 22 0.22 -5.77 -15.13
N PRO A 23 -1.10 -5.61 -15.41
CA PRO A 23 -1.57 -4.52 -16.27
C PRO A 23 -1.23 -3.13 -15.71
N LEU A 24 -1.34 -2.95 -14.39
CA LEU A 24 -1.03 -1.69 -13.71
C LEU A 24 0.47 -1.38 -13.73
N VAL A 25 1.32 -2.41 -13.73
CA VAL A 25 2.77 -2.25 -13.91
C VAL A 25 3.09 -1.81 -15.34
N GLN A 26 2.47 -2.44 -16.35
CA GLN A 26 2.65 -2.08 -17.76
C GLN A 26 2.15 -0.66 -18.05
N GLU A 27 1.07 -0.23 -17.40
CA GLU A 27 0.52 1.13 -17.48
C GLU A 27 1.28 2.15 -16.62
N ARG A 28 2.34 1.74 -15.92
CA ARG A 28 3.14 2.58 -15.00
C ARG A 28 2.33 3.22 -13.87
N ILE A 29 1.26 2.54 -13.43
CA ILE A 29 0.46 2.88 -12.25
C ILE A 29 1.08 2.27 -10.99
N LEU A 30 1.67 1.08 -11.11
CA LEU A 30 2.43 0.42 -10.05
C LEU A 30 3.88 0.18 -10.47
N LEU A 31 4.77 0.13 -9.47
CA LEU A 31 6.15 -0.29 -9.69
C LEU A 31 6.22 -1.82 -9.73
N GLY A 32 6.80 -2.36 -10.80
CA GLY A 32 7.10 -3.78 -10.91
C GLY A 32 8.11 -4.24 -9.87
N LYS A 33 7.99 -5.49 -9.42
CA LYS A 33 8.90 -6.13 -8.46
C LYS A 33 9.16 -7.57 -8.87
N ASP A 34 10.30 -8.11 -8.44
CA ASP A 34 10.58 -9.52 -8.62
C ASP A 34 9.67 -10.38 -7.74
N ARG A 35 9.33 -11.58 -8.25
CA ARG A 35 8.48 -12.56 -7.56
C ARG A 35 8.85 -12.81 -6.10
N VAL A 36 10.16 -12.90 -5.82
CA VAL A 36 10.68 -13.15 -4.48
C VAL A 36 10.20 -12.09 -3.47
N VAL A 37 10.09 -10.83 -3.90
CA VAL A 37 9.64 -9.73 -3.05
C VAL A 37 8.19 -9.92 -2.61
N PHE A 38 7.33 -10.48 -3.48
CA PHE A 38 5.95 -10.80 -3.11
C PHE A 38 5.85 -11.97 -2.13
N TYR A 39 6.72 -12.98 -2.26
CA TYR A 39 6.78 -14.08 -1.30
C TYR A 39 7.28 -13.62 0.07
N GLU A 40 8.32 -12.79 0.13
CA GLU A 40 8.83 -12.21 1.37
C GLU A 40 7.76 -11.34 2.06
N ALA A 41 7.04 -10.55 1.29
CA ALA A 41 6.02 -9.64 1.78
C ALA A 41 4.64 -10.28 1.96
N VAL A 42 4.46 -11.59 1.73
CA VAL A 42 3.11 -12.21 1.68
C VAL A 42 2.28 -11.97 2.95
N GLN A 43 2.94 -11.82 4.10
CA GLN A 43 2.30 -11.55 5.40
C GLN A 43 1.75 -10.12 5.50
N GLU A 44 2.19 -9.21 4.64
CA GLU A 44 1.69 -7.83 4.54
C GLU A 44 0.41 -7.75 3.71
N PHE A 45 0.09 -8.79 2.91
CA PHE A 45 -0.98 -8.73 1.93
C PHE A 45 -2.33 -9.21 2.46
N ARG A 46 -3.36 -8.42 2.14
CA ARG A 46 -4.75 -8.84 2.07
C ARG A 46 -5.13 -9.09 0.61
N ILE A 47 -5.99 -10.07 0.38
CA ILE A 47 -6.65 -10.29 -0.90
C ILE A 47 -8.16 -10.23 -0.74
N ALA A 48 -8.85 -9.85 -1.82
CA ALA A 48 -10.29 -10.03 -1.98
C ALA A 48 -10.52 -11.19 -2.93
N GLU A 49 -11.37 -12.14 -2.54
CA GLU A 49 -11.73 -13.30 -3.36
C GLU A 49 -13.24 -13.50 -3.48
N THR A 50 -13.68 -14.04 -4.61
CA THR A 50 -15.07 -14.49 -4.80
C THR A 50 -15.33 -15.77 -4.00
N HIS A 51 -16.60 -16.18 -3.85
CA HIS A 51 -16.94 -17.48 -3.25
C HIS A 51 -16.35 -18.68 -4.00
N ASP A 52 -16.06 -18.54 -5.30
CA ASP A 52 -15.42 -19.57 -6.11
C ASP A 52 -13.89 -19.58 -5.98
N GLY A 53 -13.32 -18.70 -5.13
CA GLY A 53 -11.89 -18.61 -4.86
C GLY A 53 -11.09 -17.79 -5.88
N GLU A 54 -11.75 -17.03 -6.75
CA GLU A 54 -11.07 -16.14 -7.70
C GLU A 54 -10.55 -14.89 -6.96
N VAL A 55 -9.25 -14.62 -7.06
CA VAL A 55 -8.65 -13.38 -6.53
C VAL A 55 -9.03 -12.21 -7.42
N ILE A 56 -9.75 -11.25 -6.87
CA ILE A 56 -10.31 -10.08 -7.56
C ILE A 56 -9.74 -8.75 -7.08
N GLY A 57 -8.92 -8.77 -6.04
CA GLY A 57 -8.25 -7.59 -5.51
C GLY A 57 -7.14 -7.97 -4.54
N CYS A 58 -6.17 -7.07 -4.36
CA CYS A 58 -5.12 -7.19 -3.37
C CYS A 58 -4.74 -5.82 -2.80
N GLY A 59 -4.09 -5.82 -1.65
CA GLY A 59 -3.45 -4.65 -1.07
C GLY A 59 -2.53 -5.08 0.05
N ALA A 60 -1.49 -4.30 0.32
CA ALA A 60 -0.51 -4.60 1.36
C ALA A 60 -0.37 -3.45 2.35
N LEU A 61 -0.13 -3.79 3.61
CA LEU A 61 0.26 -2.86 4.66
C LEU A 61 1.71 -3.13 5.04
N HIS A 62 2.58 -2.17 4.80
CA HIS A 62 3.97 -2.25 5.21
C HIS A 62 4.26 -1.30 6.37
N VAL A 63 4.76 -1.84 7.48
CA VAL A 63 5.21 -1.04 8.62
C VAL A 63 6.57 -0.42 8.29
N MET A 64 6.68 0.91 8.38
CA MET A 64 7.94 1.63 8.16
C MET A 64 8.63 2.02 9.45
N TRP A 65 7.86 2.37 10.48
CA TRP A 65 8.36 2.76 11.80
C TRP A 65 7.34 2.43 12.89
N GLU A 66 7.63 2.77 14.14
CA GLU A 66 6.78 2.45 15.30
C GLU A 66 5.33 2.95 15.17
N ASP A 67 5.12 4.08 14.49
CA ASP A 67 3.81 4.74 14.37
C ASP A 67 3.35 4.99 12.92
N LEU A 68 4.14 4.56 11.94
CA LEU A 68 3.95 4.85 10.52
C LEU A 68 3.90 3.57 9.67
N GLY A 69 2.84 3.43 8.90
CA GLY A 69 2.71 2.41 7.85
C GLY A 69 2.45 2.99 6.47
N GLU A 70 2.66 2.17 5.46
CA GLU A 70 2.41 2.47 4.05
C GLU A 70 1.40 1.47 3.47
N VAL A 71 0.35 1.99 2.83
CA VAL A 71 -0.52 1.17 1.99
C VAL A 71 0.13 1.01 0.61
N ARG A 72 0.41 -0.23 0.22
CA ARG A 72 1.11 -0.59 -1.02
C ARG A 72 0.25 -1.52 -1.88
N THR A 73 0.54 -1.55 -3.18
CA THR A 73 0.05 -2.58 -4.11
C THR A 73 -1.48 -2.79 -4.04
N LEU A 74 -2.23 -1.71 -3.84
CA LEU A 74 -3.69 -1.76 -3.81
C LEU A 74 -4.21 -1.84 -5.25
N ALA A 75 -4.84 -2.95 -5.61
CA ALA A 75 -5.32 -3.23 -6.96
C ALA A 75 -6.64 -3.99 -6.93
N VAL A 76 -7.49 -3.75 -7.93
CA VAL A 76 -8.77 -4.43 -8.11
C VAL A 76 -8.91 -4.82 -9.58
N ALA A 77 -9.39 -6.03 -9.85
CA ALA A 77 -9.62 -6.51 -11.20
C ALA A 77 -10.64 -5.61 -11.93
N GLN A 78 -10.42 -5.29 -13.20
CA GLN A 78 -11.29 -4.39 -13.98
C GLN A 78 -12.80 -4.71 -13.87
N PRO A 79 -13.26 -5.97 -13.97
CA PRO A 79 -14.69 -6.30 -13.83
C PRO A 79 -15.27 -6.03 -12.44
N TRP A 80 -14.42 -5.76 -11.45
CA TRP A 80 -14.74 -5.57 -10.04
C TRP A 80 -14.52 -4.13 -9.54
N LEU A 81 -14.06 -3.23 -10.41
CA LEU A 81 -13.98 -1.81 -10.12
C LEU A 81 -15.38 -1.24 -9.79
N SER A 82 -15.41 -0.26 -8.88
CA SER A 82 -16.65 0.40 -8.41
C SER A 82 -17.70 -0.54 -7.79
N LYS A 83 -17.33 -1.77 -7.40
CA LYS A 83 -18.20 -2.72 -6.68
C LYS A 83 -17.92 -2.81 -5.17
N GLY A 84 -17.11 -1.89 -4.64
CA GLY A 84 -16.77 -1.85 -3.21
C GLY A 84 -15.53 -2.65 -2.79
N VAL A 85 -14.91 -3.41 -3.70
CA VAL A 85 -13.72 -4.25 -3.40
C VAL A 85 -12.55 -3.42 -2.87
N GLY A 86 -12.21 -2.31 -3.54
CA GLY A 86 -11.12 -1.44 -3.10
C GLY A 86 -11.39 -0.83 -1.72
N HIS A 87 -12.64 -0.45 -1.43
CA HIS A 87 -13.03 0.04 -0.11
C HIS A 87 -12.81 -1.02 0.96
N ALA A 88 -13.33 -2.23 0.77
CA ALA A 88 -13.20 -3.32 1.72
C ALA A 88 -11.74 -3.73 1.99
N LEU A 89 -10.89 -3.73 0.94
CA LEU A 89 -9.45 -3.96 1.09
C LEU A 89 -8.80 -2.86 1.93
N LEU A 90 -9.02 -1.59 1.59
CA LEU A 90 -8.42 -0.48 2.30
C LEU A 90 -8.90 -0.39 3.76
N ASP A 91 -10.18 -0.65 4.02
CA ASP A 91 -10.73 -0.71 5.38
C ASP A 91 -10.05 -1.81 6.20
N SER A 92 -9.83 -2.99 5.59
CA SER A 92 -9.12 -4.10 6.24
C SER A 92 -7.67 -3.71 6.58
N LEU A 93 -6.95 -3.10 5.63
CA LEU A 93 -5.57 -2.65 5.86
C LEU A 93 -5.47 -1.55 6.93
N GLN A 94 -6.46 -0.64 7.01
CA GLN A 94 -6.51 0.37 8.06
C GLN A 94 -6.78 -0.23 9.43
N ASN A 95 -7.61 -1.27 9.50
CA ASN A 95 -7.85 -2.00 10.74
C ASN A 95 -6.59 -2.76 11.16
N ASP A 96 -5.92 -3.44 10.24
CA ASP A 96 -4.63 -4.09 10.49
C ASP A 96 -3.60 -3.09 11.04
N ALA A 97 -3.56 -1.88 10.48
CA ALA A 97 -2.67 -0.82 10.95
C ALA A 97 -2.97 -0.38 12.39
N ARG A 98 -4.26 -0.23 12.74
CA ARG A 98 -4.68 0.09 14.11
C ARG A 98 -4.35 -1.04 15.09
N GLU A 99 -4.55 -2.29 14.68
CA GLU A 99 -4.21 -3.48 15.49
C GLU A 99 -2.71 -3.56 15.78
N LEU A 100 -1.87 -3.13 14.83
CA LEU A 100 -0.41 -3.02 15.00
C LEU A 100 0.03 -1.80 15.83
N GLY A 101 -0.89 -0.90 16.19
CA GLY A 101 -0.58 0.31 16.97
C GLY A 101 -0.08 1.51 16.15
N LEU A 102 -0.20 1.45 14.82
CA LEU A 102 0.17 2.57 13.95
C LEU A 102 -0.78 3.76 14.17
N LYS A 103 -0.23 4.96 14.08
CA LYS A 103 -0.98 6.22 14.22
C LYS A 103 -1.20 6.94 12.90
N LYS A 104 -0.37 6.63 11.91
CA LYS A 104 -0.36 7.27 10.60
C LYS A 104 -0.24 6.22 9.50
N LEU A 105 -0.98 6.43 8.41
CA LEU A 105 -0.77 5.72 7.15
C LEU A 105 -0.51 6.71 6.04
N PHE A 106 0.41 6.36 5.14
CA PHE A 106 0.54 7.08 3.88
C PHE A 106 0.48 6.15 2.68
N CYS A 107 0.31 6.72 1.50
CA CYS A 107 0.40 6.03 0.23
C CYS A 107 0.88 6.99 -0.88
N LEU A 108 1.33 6.39 -1.97
CA LEU A 108 1.66 7.06 -3.23
C LEU A 108 0.66 6.58 -4.29
N THR A 109 -0.19 7.47 -4.79
CA THR A 109 -1.36 7.08 -5.58
C THR A 109 -1.74 8.09 -6.67
N PHE A 110 -2.30 7.60 -7.77
CA PHE A 110 -3.02 8.43 -8.75
C PHE A 110 -4.52 8.55 -8.39
N GLU A 111 -5.04 7.66 -7.54
CA GLU A 111 -6.45 7.57 -7.15
C GLU A 111 -6.77 8.49 -5.96
N VAL A 112 -6.47 9.78 -6.09
CA VAL A 112 -6.60 10.77 -5.00
C VAL A 112 -8.01 10.83 -4.42
N ASP A 113 -9.04 10.82 -5.28
CA ASP A 113 -10.44 10.88 -4.83
C ASP A 113 -10.86 9.64 -4.04
N PHE A 114 -10.32 8.46 -4.39
CA PHE A 114 -10.59 7.24 -3.65
C PHE A 114 -10.01 7.34 -2.23
N PHE A 115 -8.73 7.70 -2.10
CA PHE A 115 -8.08 7.84 -0.81
C PHE A 115 -8.64 9.01 0.03
N THR A 116 -9.07 10.09 -0.61
CA THR A 116 -9.71 11.24 0.07
C THR A 116 -11.02 10.83 0.75
N ARG A 117 -11.84 10.00 0.10
CA ARG A 117 -13.07 9.43 0.72
C ARG A 117 -12.76 8.56 1.95
N HIS A 118 -11.54 8.04 2.01
CA HIS A 118 -11.00 7.28 3.12
C HIS A 118 -10.19 8.15 4.09
N GLY A 119 -10.38 9.46 4.13
CA GLY A 119 -9.77 10.33 5.13
C GLY A 119 -8.27 10.58 4.95
N TYR A 120 -7.71 10.26 3.78
CA TYR A 120 -6.36 10.70 3.44
C TYR A 120 -6.40 12.13 2.90
N ALA A 121 -5.34 12.90 3.17
CA ALA A 121 -5.12 14.23 2.63
C ALA A 121 -3.76 14.27 1.91
N PRO A 122 -3.63 15.05 0.81
CA PRO A 122 -2.34 15.20 0.15
C PRO A 122 -1.36 15.89 1.09
N ILE A 123 -0.12 15.42 1.11
CA ILE A 123 0.98 16.07 1.83
C ILE A 123 2.03 16.54 0.82
N GLY A 124 2.58 17.74 1.06
CA GLY A 124 3.61 18.32 0.19
C GLY A 124 4.86 17.45 0.12
N GLU A 125 5.63 17.60 -0.96
CA GLU A 125 6.93 16.95 -1.09
C GLU A 125 7.99 17.77 -0.37
N ASP A 126 8.48 17.27 0.75
CA ASP A 126 9.80 17.70 1.23
C ASP A 126 10.80 16.76 0.54
N ILE A 127 11.36 17.22 -0.58
CA ILE A 127 12.28 16.46 -1.42
C ILE A 127 13.59 16.28 -0.64
N VAL A 128 13.76 15.12 -0.04
CA VAL A 128 15.07 14.66 0.45
C VAL A 128 15.71 13.84 -0.67
N ASP A 129 16.95 14.16 -0.99
CA ASP A 129 17.73 13.46 -2.01
C ASP A 129 17.75 11.95 -1.71
N PRO A 130 17.54 11.05 -2.69
CA PRO A 130 17.51 9.60 -2.46
C PRO A 130 18.76 9.02 -1.79
N GLU A 131 19.95 9.59 -2.01
CA GLU A 131 21.18 9.19 -1.33
C GLU A 131 21.13 9.60 0.14
N VAL A 132 20.65 10.82 0.40
CA VAL A 132 20.44 11.33 1.75
C VAL A 132 19.35 10.52 2.47
N TYR A 133 18.25 10.15 1.81
CA TYR A 133 17.24 9.24 2.35
C TYR A 133 17.86 7.88 2.72
N ALA A 134 18.69 7.31 1.84
CA ALA A 134 19.33 6.03 2.07
C ALA A 134 20.34 6.07 3.24
N GLU A 135 21.02 7.20 3.45
CA GLU A 135 21.89 7.43 4.61
C GLU A 135 21.08 7.64 5.90
N LEU A 136 20.00 8.40 5.83
CA LEU A 136 19.16 8.70 6.99
C LEU A 136 18.40 7.45 7.48
N VAL A 137 17.93 6.58 6.59
CA VAL A 137 17.33 5.27 6.95
C VAL A 137 18.35 4.32 7.61
N ARG A 138 19.66 4.50 7.37
CA ARG A 138 20.72 3.74 8.04
C ARG A 138 21.14 4.34 9.37
N SER A 139 20.73 5.57 9.68
CA SER A 139 21.01 6.20 10.96
C SER A 139 20.19 5.52 12.06
N THR A 140 20.85 5.22 13.18
CA THR A 140 20.23 4.61 14.37
C THR A 140 19.84 5.65 15.42
N ASP A 141 19.98 6.94 15.09
CA ASP A 141 19.61 8.05 15.97
C ASP A 141 18.09 8.25 15.95
N GLU A 142 17.44 8.16 17.12
CA GLU A 142 16.00 8.44 17.29
C GLU A 142 15.63 9.82 16.74
N GLY A 143 16.54 10.81 16.83
CA GLY A 143 16.34 12.15 16.29
C GLY A 143 16.31 12.20 14.76
N VAL A 144 16.95 11.24 14.07
CA VAL A 144 16.89 11.14 12.62
C VAL A 144 15.55 10.56 12.16
N ALA A 145 14.94 9.66 12.93
CA ALA A 145 13.58 9.18 12.64
C ALA A 145 12.49 10.23 12.93
N GLU A 146 12.66 11.08 13.96
CA GLU A 146 11.79 12.25 14.16
C GLU A 146 11.98 13.34 13.09
N PHE A 147 13.22 13.54 12.62
CA PHE A 147 13.55 14.54 11.60
C PHE A 147 13.14 14.10 10.18
N LEU A 148 13.30 12.82 9.87
CA LEU A 148 12.74 12.19 8.70
C LEU A 148 11.24 11.98 8.93
N ASP A 149 10.41 12.92 8.51
CA ASP A 149 9.01 12.58 8.25
C ASP A 149 9.01 11.55 7.10
N LEU A 150 9.15 10.26 7.44
CA LEU A 150 9.42 9.15 6.51
C LEU A 150 8.39 9.07 5.38
N ALA A 151 7.17 9.51 5.65
CA ALA A 151 6.11 9.64 4.65
C ALA A 151 6.52 10.63 3.55
N ARG A 152 7.10 11.79 3.91
CA ARG A 152 7.51 12.86 3.00
C ARG A 152 8.74 12.52 2.18
N VAL A 153 9.70 11.86 2.81
CA VAL A 153 11.04 11.66 2.25
C VAL A 153 11.15 10.42 1.37
N LYS A 154 10.16 9.51 1.41
CA LYS A 154 10.14 8.33 0.54
C LYS A 154 10.16 8.76 -0.94
N PRO A 155 11.05 8.18 -1.78
CA PRO A 155 11.09 8.47 -3.22
C PRO A 155 9.76 8.27 -3.92
N ASN A 156 9.37 9.23 -4.76
CA ASN A 156 8.18 9.20 -5.59
C ASN A 156 8.54 8.91 -7.05
N THR A 157 8.82 7.64 -7.35
CA THR A 157 9.35 7.21 -8.66
C THR A 157 8.36 7.42 -9.81
N LEU A 158 7.05 7.36 -9.53
CA LEU A 158 6.00 7.49 -10.55
C LEU A 158 5.46 8.92 -10.67
N GLY A 159 5.90 9.85 -9.82
CA GLY A 159 5.42 11.23 -9.80
C GLY A 159 3.92 11.35 -9.45
N ASN A 160 3.40 10.43 -8.64
CA ASN A 160 1.99 10.41 -8.24
C ASN A 160 1.80 11.16 -6.92
N THR A 161 0.57 11.23 -6.41
CA THR A 161 0.29 12.04 -5.21
C THR A 161 0.62 11.28 -3.94
N ARG A 162 1.40 11.92 -3.07
CA ARG A 162 1.64 11.46 -1.71
C ARG A 162 0.49 11.88 -0.81
N MET A 163 -0.12 10.92 -0.13
CA MET A 163 -1.26 11.14 0.73
C MET A 163 -1.04 10.55 2.11
N LEU A 164 -1.51 11.23 3.15
CA LEU A 164 -1.38 10.83 4.55
C LEU A 164 -2.74 10.81 5.24
N ARG A 165 -2.95 9.84 6.12
CA ARG A 165 -4.07 9.75 7.04
C ARG A 165 -3.57 9.58 8.47
N ILE A 166 -4.18 10.31 9.40
CA ILE A 166 -4.10 10.02 10.84
C ILE A 166 -5.20 9.01 11.17
N LEU A 167 -4.86 7.94 11.89
CA LEU A 167 -5.73 6.76 12.11
C LEU A 167 -6.77 6.89 13.20
#